data_AF-A0A7I8V5Q1-F1
#
_entry.id   AF-A0A7I8V5Q1-F1
#
_cell.length_a   1.000
_cell.length_b   1.000
_cell.length_c   1.000
_cell.angle_alpha   90.00
_cell.angle_beta   90.00
_cell.angle_gamma   90.00
#
_symmetry.space_group_name_H-M   'P 1'
#
loop_
_entity.id
_entity.type
_entity.pdbx_description
1 polymer ?
#
loop_
_entity_poly.entity_id
_entity_poly.type
_entity_poly.pdbx_seq_one_letter_code
_entity_poly.pdbx_strand_id
1 'polypeptide(L)'
;MASENDPLLDIKTAYYTGNFQQCINEAQKLKVSSDLAVDRDIYMYRSYIGQRKYAVVLDEITSGSPDKLQAVRRLADYLSDTSRGPQIVSELDKLMSTGSIDIENDTFLVCAGSIYYNERCYESALKLLHQSDSLESLSLMIQILLKIDRVDLARKEWKKMQHIEEDHILTQLSLAWVNLSMGGEKLQEAYYIYQEMCDKYISTPLLLNGQAACYMQQGKYDDADTVLQEALDKDSNNPETLINMTVLSQHLGKAPEVSNRYISQLKDSHRKHPFVQDYLNKQNEFDRIVMNYGPSVTA
;
A
#
# COMPACT_ATOMS: atom_id res chain seq x y z
N MET A 1 -3.41 -23.11 16.23
CA MET A 1 -2.39 -23.26 17.31
C MET A 1 -0.94 -23.05 16.82
N ALA A 2 -0.71 -22.51 15.61
CA ALA A 2 0.65 -22.23 15.11
C ALA A 2 1.09 -20.76 15.28
N SER A 3 0.19 -19.87 15.74
CA SER A 3 0.43 -18.41 15.77
C SER A 3 1.02 -17.87 17.06
N GLU A 4 0.96 -18.60 18.19
CA GLU A 4 1.45 -18.09 19.49
C GLU A 4 2.99 -18.14 19.66
N ASN A 5 3.74 -18.73 18.71
CA ASN A 5 5.19 -18.94 18.83
C ASN A 5 6.00 -18.42 17.61
N ASP A 6 5.46 -17.55 16.76
CA ASP A 6 6.29 -16.88 15.74
C ASP A 6 7.09 -15.74 16.41
N PRO A 7 8.43 -15.86 16.55
CA PRO A 7 9.24 -14.82 17.17
C PRO A 7 9.27 -13.51 16.37
N LEU A 8 8.76 -13.51 15.13
CA LEU A 8 8.65 -12.33 14.26
C LEU A 8 7.24 -11.72 14.24
N LEU A 9 6.29 -12.23 15.04
CA LEU A 9 4.90 -11.79 15.00
C LEU A 9 4.76 -10.27 15.22
N ASP A 10 5.45 -9.72 16.22
CA ASP A 10 5.40 -8.28 16.54
C ASP A 10 5.99 -7.42 15.40
N ILE A 11 7.05 -7.90 14.76
CA ILE A 11 7.72 -7.23 13.64
C ILE A 11 6.79 -7.20 12.43
N LYS A 12 6.21 -8.36 12.06
CA LYS A 12 5.24 -8.49 10.97
C LYS A 12 4.00 -7.64 11.21
N THR A 13 3.48 -7.68 12.42
CA THR A 13 2.31 -6.89 12.86
C THR A 13 2.56 -5.39 12.74
N ALA A 14 3.70 -4.91 13.23
CA ALA A 14 4.08 -3.51 13.09
C ALA A 14 4.23 -3.10 11.63
N TYR A 15 4.78 -3.97 10.77
CA TYR A 15 4.89 -3.70 9.34
C TYR A 15 3.51 -3.59 8.65
N TYR A 16 2.62 -4.56 8.84
CA TYR A 16 1.31 -4.58 8.17
C TYR A 16 0.35 -3.48 8.65
N THR A 17 0.48 -3.06 9.91
CA THR A 17 -0.28 -1.94 10.46
C THR A 17 0.30 -0.58 10.06
N GLY A 18 1.44 -0.54 9.35
CA GLY A 18 2.08 0.69 8.88
C GLY A 18 2.97 1.38 9.93
N ASN A 19 3.22 0.76 11.08
CA ASN A 19 4.17 1.27 12.08
C ASN A 19 5.60 0.83 11.75
N PHE A 20 6.14 1.39 10.67
CA PHE A 20 7.47 1.06 10.17
C PHE A 20 8.58 1.34 11.19
N GLN A 21 8.45 2.38 12.03
CA GLN A 21 9.48 2.71 13.01
C GLN A 21 9.53 1.68 14.14
N GLN A 22 8.38 1.22 14.62
CA GLN A 22 8.33 0.14 15.62
C GLN A 22 8.89 -1.16 15.03
N CYS A 23 8.54 -1.49 13.79
CA CYS A 23 9.08 -2.66 13.10
C CYS A 23 10.62 -2.64 13.07
N ILE A 24 11.24 -1.51 12.71
CA ILE A 24 12.70 -1.34 12.72
C ILE A 24 13.26 -1.50 14.13
N ASN A 25 12.65 -0.86 15.13
CA ASN A 25 13.11 -0.90 16.51
C ASN A 25 13.07 -2.33 17.09
N GLU A 26 12.01 -3.09 16.83
CA GLU A 26 11.87 -4.47 17.31
C GLU A 26 12.81 -5.43 16.55
N ALA A 27 12.98 -5.23 15.24
CA ALA A 27 13.96 -5.98 14.46
C ALA A 27 15.40 -5.81 14.97
N GLN A 28 15.80 -4.60 15.38
CA GLN A 28 17.13 -4.36 15.92
C GLN A 28 17.36 -4.98 17.31
N LYS A 29 16.31 -5.13 18.12
CA LYS A 29 16.39 -5.75 19.46
C LYS A 29 16.45 -7.27 19.40
N LEU A 30 15.78 -7.87 18.42
CA LEU A 30 15.59 -9.31 18.36
C LEU A 30 16.87 -10.03 17.90
N LYS A 31 17.40 -10.93 18.74
CA LYS A 31 18.51 -11.83 18.39
C LYS A 31 17.96 -13.21 18.06
N VAL A 32 18.15 -13.66 16.82
CA VAL A 32 17.60 -14.90 16.27
C VAL A 32 18.67 -15.73 15.55
N SER A 33 18.35 -16.99 15.26
CA SER A 33 19.15 -17.89 14.42
C SER A 33 19.29 -17.37 12.99
N SER A 34 20.23 -17.93 12.21
CA SER A 34 20.61 -17.44 10.88
C SER A 34 19.42 -17.24 9.93
N ASP A 35 18.49 -18.18 9.89
CA ASP A 35 17.42 -18.17 8.88
C ASP A 35 16.31 -17.16 9.27
N LEU A 36 15.96 -17.13 10.55
CA LEU A 36 15.05 -16.13 11.12
C LEU A 36 15.64 -14.71 11.09
N ALA A 37 16.98 -14.59 11.10
CA ALA A 37 17.65 -13.30 10.95
C ALA A 37 17.44 -12.72 9.56
N VAL A 38 17.45 -13.55 8.51
CA VAL A 38 17.16 -13.10 7.14
C VAL A 38 15.71 -12.63 7.05
N ASP A 39 14.75 -13.41 7.57
CA ASP A 39 13.34 -13.02 7.52
C ASP A 39 13.03 -11.75 8.33
N ARG A 40 13.68 -11.58 9.49
CA ARG A 40 13.65 -10.32 10.26
C ARG A 40 14.18 -9.13 9.45
N ASP A 41 15.32 -9.30 8.79
CA ASP A 41 15.96 -8.24 8.02
C ASP A 41 15.10 -7.84 6.81
N ILE A 42 14.39 -8.78 6.19
CA ILE A 42 13.43 -8.49 5.12
C ILE A 42 12.38 -7.48 5.59
N TYR A 43 11.72 -7.70 6.73
CA TYR A 43 10.71 -6.76 7.24
C TYR A 43 11.33 -5.43 7.69
N MET A 44 12.55 -5.44 8.24
CA MET A 44 13.28 -4.22 8.58
C MET A 44 13.56 -3.36 7.33
N TYR A 45 14.13 -3.94 6.27
CA TYR A 45 14.41 -3.23 5.04
C TYR A 45 13.15 -2.82 4.30
N ARG A 46 12.10 -3.65 4.27
CA ARG A 46 10.77 -3.24 3.75
C ARG A 46 10.18 -2.07 4.53
N SER A 47 10.42 -1.99 5.84
CA SER A 47 10.02 -0.83 6.65
C SER A 47 10.81 0.43 6.29
N TYR A 48 12.11 0.32 6.00
CA TYR A 48 12.89 1.43 5.44
C TYR A 48 12.37 1.89 4.07
N ILE A 49 11.98 0.95 3.20
CA ILE A 49 11.31 1.26 1.92
C ILE A 49 9.98 2.00 2.19
N GLY A 50 9.18 1.54 3.15
CA GLY A 50 7.93 2.18 3.56
C GLY A 50 8.12 3.62 4.07
N GLN A 51 9.23 3.90 4.76
CA GLN A 51 9.65 5.24 5.16
C GLN A 51 10.34 6.05 4.04
N ARG A 52 10.42 5.51 2.81
CA ARG A 52 11.11 6.10 1.65
C ARG A 52 12.61 6.33 1.84
N LYS A 53 13.23 5.59 2.76
CA LYS A 53 14.67 5.59 3.01
C LYS A 53 15.38 4.57 2.12
N TYR A 54 15.23 4.71 0.81
CA TYR A 54 15.74 3.74 -0.17
C TYR A 54 17.28 3.60 -0.13
N ALA A 55 17.99 4.70 0.14
CA ALA A 55 19.45 4.72 0.21
C ALA A 55 20.01 3.71 1.24
N VAL A 56 19.38 3.60 2.42
CA VAL A 56 19.80 2.65 3.47
C VAL A 56 19.77 1.21 2.94
N VAL A 57 18.69 0.85 2.23
CA VAL A 57 18.54 -0.49 1.64
C VAL A 57 19.54 -0.72 0.51
N LEU A 58 19.80 0.31 -0.30
CA LEU A 58 20.75 0.26 -1.41
C LEU A 58 22.22 0.29 -0.98
N ASP A 59 22.53 0.72 0.24
CA ASP A 59 23.89 0.73 0.77
C ASP A 59 24.19 -0.53 1.59
N GLU A 60 23.21 -1.04 2.36
CA GLU A 60 23.42 -2.17 3.26
C GLU A 60 23.28 -3.55 2.58
N ILE A 61 22.41 -3.69 1.57
CA ILE A 61 22.23 -4.98 0.88
C ILE A 61 23.23 -5.12 -0.26
N THR A 62 24.37 -5.78 -0.04
CA THR A 62 25.41 -5.94 -1.07
C THR A 62 25.18 -7.18 -1.96
N SER A 63 26.00 -7.39 -2.99
CA SER A 63 25.91 -8.56 -3.88
C SER A 63 26.17 -9.90 -3.18
N GLY A 64 26.71 -9.89 -1.96
CA GLY A 64 26.92 -11.09 -1.14
C GLY A 64 25.72 -11.44 -0.24
N SER A 65 24.67 -10.62 -0.23
CA SER A 65 23.48 -10.86 0.60
C SER A 65 22.59 -11.97 -0.01
N PRO A 66 21.84 -12.73 0.82
CA PRO A 66 20.90 -13.76 0.39
C PRO A 66 19.92 -13.32 -0.69
N ASP A 67 19.47 -14.26 -1.54
CA ASP A 67 18.57 -13.99 -2.67
C ASP A 67 17.24 -13.32 -2.24
N LYS A 68 16.70 -13.69 -1.07
CA LYS A 68 15.53 -13.02 -0.47
C LYS A 68 15.75 -11.51 -0.26
N LEU A 69 16.93 -11.10 0.18
CA LEU A 69 17.28 -9.69 0.37
C LEU A 69 17.57 -8.98 -0.96
N GLN A 70 18.09 -9.69 -1.96
CA GLN A 70 18.25 -9.14 -3.31
C GLN A 70 16.90 -8.71 -3.91
N ALA A 71 15.83 -9.46 -3.64
CA ALA A 71 14.48 -9.07 -4.06
C ALA A 71 14.04 -7.73 -3.45
N VAL A 72 14.30 -7.53 -2.15
CA VAL A 72 14.00 -6.27 -1.44
C VAL A 72 14.86 -5.12 -2.00
N ARG A 73 16.14 -5.37 -2.28
CA ARG A 73 17.02 -4.39 -2.93
C ARG A 73 16.49 -3.97 -4.30
N ARG A 74 16.04 -4.92 -5.14
CA ARG A 74 15.46 -4.61 -6.46
C ARG A 74 14.21 -3.74 -6.35
N LEU A 75 13.35 -4.01 -5.36
CA LEU A 75 12.19 -3.17 -5.07
C LEU A 75 12.61 -1.75 -4.64
N ALA A 76 13.64 -1.63 -3.79
CA ALA A 76 14.18 -0.33 -3.39
C ALA A 76 14.80 0.45 -4.58
N ASP A 77 15.52 -0.24 -5.47
CA ASP A 77 16.12 0.36 -6.68
C ASP A 77 15.01 0.92 -7.58
N TYR A 78 13.97 0.13 -7.84
CA TYR A 78 12.78 0.53 -8.60
C TYR A 78 12.08 1.76 -8.01
N LEU A 79 11.83 1.76 -6.69
CA LEU A 79 11.12 2.86 -6.02
C LEU A 79 11.97 4.13 -5.89
N SER A 80 13.30 3.99 -5.83
CA SER A 80 14.22 5.13 -5.81
C SER A 80 14.23 5.88 -7.15
N ASP A 81 14.19 5.14 -8.26
CA ASP A 81 14.14 5.68 -9.61
C ASP A 81 13.14 4.94 -10.50
N THR A 82 11.92 5.46 -10.48
CA THR A 82 10.80 4.96 -11.30
C THR A 82 11.07 5.00 -12.80
N SER A 83 12.09 5.73 -13.29
CA SER A 83 12.44 5.72 -14.71
C SER A 83 13.04 4.39 -15.19
N ARG A 84 13.60 3.60 -14.26
CA ARG A 84 14.17 2.28 -14.53
C ARG A 84 13.11 1.17 -14.55
N GLY A 85 11.85 1.49 -14.28
CA GLY A 85 10.72 0.55 -14.26
C GLY A 85 10.65 -0.38 -15.45
N PRO A 86 10.63 0.12 -16.71
CA PRO A 86 10.55 -0.74 -17.89
C PRO A 86 11.72 -1.70 -18.04
N GLN A 87 12.93 -1.29 -17.63
CA GLN A 87 14.12 -2.16 -17.67
C GLN A 87 14.00 -3.28 -16.65
N ILE A 88 13.61 -2.95 -15.41
CA ILE A 88 13.45 -3.92 -14.32
C ILE A 88 12.32 -4.91 -14.66
N VAL A 89 11.21 -4.45 -15.23
CA VAL A 89 10.13 -5.31 -15.71
C VAL A 89 10.63 -6.28 -16.78
N SER A 90 11.41 -5.80 -17.76
CA SER A 90 11.97 -6.68 -18.79
C SER A 90 12.94 -7.73 -18.22
N GLU A 91 13.71 -7.38 -17.20
CA GLU A 91 14.55 -8.34 -16.48
C GLU A 91 13.71 -9.38 -15.73
N LEU A 92 12.65 -8.95 -15.04
CA LEU A 92 11.74 -9.85 -14.34
C LEU A 92 11.04 -10.80 -15.32
N ASP A 93 10.52 -10.30 -16.45
CA ASP A 93 9.88 -11.12 -17.48
C ASP A 93 10.83 -12.19 -18.05
N LYS A 94 12.12 -11.85 -18.21
CA LYS A 94 13.15 -12.82 -18.62
C LYS A 94 13.35 -13.88 -17.53
N LEU A 95 13.46 -13.48 -16.26
CA LEU A 95 13.59 -14.42 -15.14
C LEU A 95 12.37 -15.35 -15.02
N MET A 96 11.17 -14.85 -15.31
CA MET A 96 9.97 -15.69 -15.38
C MET A 96 10.02 -16.67 -16.55
N SER A 97 10.51 -16.23 -17.71
CA SER A 97 10.59 -17.06 -18.90
C SER A 97 11.67 -18.14 -18.82
N THR A 98 12.75 -17.91 -18.07
CA THR A 98 13.84 -18.88 -17.88
C THR A 98 13.52 -19.94 -16.82
N GLY A 99 12.39 -19.83 -16.11
CA GLY A 99 11.98 -20.80 -15.08
C GLY A 99 12.94 -20.85 -13.88
N SER A 100 13.77 -19.83 -13.71
CA SER A 100 14.78 -19.74 -12.63
C SER A 100 14.21 -19.12 -11.35
N ILE A 101 12.89 -19.03 -11.23
CA ILE A 101 12.23 -18.51 -10.04
C ILE A 101 12.19 -19.63 -9.01
N ASP A 102 12.78 -19.37 -7.85
CA ASP A 102 12.51 -20.17 -6.67
C ASP A 102 11.11 -19.86 -6.16
N ILE A 103 10.16 -20.77 -6.43
CA ILE A 103 8.75 -20.63 -6.06
C ILE A 103 8.60 -20.68 -4.52
N GLU A 104 9.59 -21.21 -3.79
CA GLU A 104 9.60 -21.21 -2.32
C GLU A 104 9.97 -19.83 -1.73
N ASN A 105 10.47 -18.90 -2.57
CA ASN A 105 10.83 -17.55 -2.14
C ASN A 105 9.64 -16.58 -2.24
N ASP A 106 8.74 -16.66 -1.27
CA ASP A 106 7.58 -15.76 -1.14
C ASP A 106 7.97 -14.28 -1.18
N THR A 107 9.12 -13.92 -0.60
CA THR A 107 9.60 -12.52 -0.59
C THR A 107 9.89 -12.01 -1.99
N PHE A 108 10.48 -12.85 -2.84
CA PHE A 108 10.70 -12.51 -4.24
C PHE A 108 9.38 -12.31 -4.98
N LEU A 109 8.41 -13.21 -4.79
CA LEU A 109 7.10 -13.13 -5.44
C LEU A 109 6.36 -11.85 -5.06
N VAL A 110 6.35 -11.49 -3.77
CA VAL A 110 5.71 -10.26 -3.28
C VAL A 110 6.44 -9.00 -3.77
N CYS A 111 7.78 -8.97 -3.76
CA CYS A 111 8.55 -7.82 -4.24
C CYS A 111 8.39 -7.62 -5.75
N ALA A 112 8.51 -8.67 -6.54
CA ALA A 112 8.31 -8.62 -7.99
C ALA A 112 6.85 -8.30 -8.35
N GLY A 113 5.88 -8.89 -7.64
CA GLY A 113 4.46 -8.54 -7.75
C GLY A 113 4.19 -7.07 -7.46
N SER A 114 4.87 -6.48 -6.48
CA SER A 114 4.78 -5.05 -6.15
C SER A 114 5.33 -4.16 -7.26
N ILE A 115 6.42 -4.58 -7.93
CA ILE A 115 6.96 -3.87 -9.10
C ILE A 115 5.96 -3.90 -10.25
N TYR A 116 5.44 -5.08 -10.60
CA TYR A 116 4.41 -5.21 -11.64
C TYR A 116 3.13 -4.41 -11.32
N TYR A 117 2.73 -4.37 -10.04
CA TYR A 117 1.59 -3.58 -9.60
C TYR A 117 1.79 -2.08 -9.86
N ASN A 118 2.96 -1.53 -9.51
CA ASN A 118 3.27 -0.12 -9.73
C ASN A 118 3.36 0.25 -11.23
N GLU A 119 3.84 -0.68 -12.07
CA GLU A 119 3.88 -0.55 -13.53
C GLU A 119 2.53 -0.83 -14.21
N ARG A 120 1.48 -1.12 -13.43
CA ARG A 120 0.12 -1.46 -13.91
C ARG A 120 0.04 -2.74 -14.76
N CYS A 121 1.04 -3.61 -14.65
CA CYS A 121 1.08 -4.94 -15.28
C CYS A 121 0.36 -5.99 -14.41
N TYR A 122 -0.93 -5.78 -14.14
CA TYR A 122 -1.69 -6.59 -13.18
C TYR A 122 -1.77 -8.07 -13.55
N GLU A 123 -1.85 -8.41 -14.84
CA GLU A 123 -1.91 -9.81 -15.28
C GLU A 123 -0.63 -10.59 -14.97
N SER A 124 0.54 -9.99 -15.22
CA SER A 124 1.83 -10.59 -14.89
C SER A 124 2.01 -10.75 -13.39
N ALA A 125 1.57 -9.75 -12.62
CA ALA A 125 1.58 -9.83 -11.15
C ALA A 125 0.72 -11.00 -10.65
N LEU A 126 -0.51 -11.16 -11.14
CA LEU A 126 -1.40 -12.25 -10.74
C LEU A 126 -0.85 -13.63 -11.13
N LYS A 127 -0.26 -13.76 -12.32
CA LYS A 127 0.38 -15.03 -12.76
C LYS A 127 1.53 -15.44 -11.86
N LEU A 128 2.32 -14.47 -11.40
CA LEU A 128 3.43 -14.71 -10.49
C LEU A 128 2.93 -15.10 -9.09
N LEU A 129 2.00 -14.32 -8.53
CA LEU A 129 1.51 -14.52 -7.16
C LEU A 129 0.69 -15.79 -7.00
N HIS A 130 0.03 -16.28 -8.06
CA HIS A 130 -0.73 -17.54 -8.02
C HIS A 130 0.14 -18.79 -7.78
N GLN A 131 1.46 -18.67 -7.86
CA GLN A 131 2.39 -19.78 -7.62
C GLN A 131 2.64 -20.03 -6.13
N SER A 132 2.27 -19.10 -5.24
CA SER A 132 2.48 -19.19 -3.79
C SER A 132 1.16 -19.08 -3.05
N ASP A 133 1.01 -19.90 -2.00
CA ASP A 133 -0.13 -19.88 -1.07
C ASP A 133 0.14 -19.02 0.18
N SER A 134 1.19 -18.19 0.15
CA SER A 134 1.53 -17.29 1.26
C SER A 134 0.46 -16.22 1.49
N LEU A 135 0.18 -15.90 2.76
CA LEU A 135 -0.82 -14.89 3.11
C LEU A 135 -0.49 -13.50 2.54
N GLU A 136 0.80 -13.16 2.42
CA GLU A 136 1.22 -11.91 1.75
C GLU A 136 0.92 -11.92 0.26
N SER A 137 1.21 -13.02 -0.43
CA SER A 137 0.93 -13.20 -1.86
C SER A 137 -0.56 -13.09 -2.14
N LEU A 138 -1.39 -13.77 -1.33
CA LEU A 138 -2.85 -13.70 -1.41
C LEU A 138 -3.38 -12.30 -1.13
N SER A 139 -2.85 -11.60 -0.12
CA SER A 139 -3.24 -10.23 0.19
C SER A 139 -2.94 -9.26 -0.97
N LEU A 140 -1.75 -9.38 -1.58
CA LEU A 140 -1.40 -8.58 -2.76
C LEU A 140 -2.27 -8.94 -3.98
N MET A 141 -2.60 -10.22 -4.18
CA MET A 141 -3.56 -10.63 -5.21
C MET A 141 -4.94 -9.99 -5.00
N ILE A 142 -5.45 -10.00 -3.76
CA ILE A 142 -6.72 -9.34 -3.42
C ILE A 142 -6.64 -7.85 -3.75
N GLN A 143 -5.55 -7.17 -3.37
CA GLN A 143 -5.36 -5.75 -3.69
C GLN A 143 -5.38 -5.51 -5.21
N ILE A 144 -4.69 -6.33 -6.00
CA ILE A 144 -4.69 -6.24 -7.47
C ILE A 144 -6.10 -6.49 -8.03
N LEU A 145 -6.79 -7.54 -7.56
CA LEU A 145 -8.14 -7.89 -8.01
C LEU A 145 -9.16 -6.78 -7.74
N LEU A 146 -9.05 -6.12 -6.59
CA LEU A 146 -9.86 -4.94 -6.27
C LEU A 146 -9.50 -3.74 -7.16
N LYS A 147 -8.24 -3.56 -7.54
CA LYS A 147 -7.83 -2.49 -8.47
C LYS A 147 -8.30 -2.68 -9.92
N ILE A 148 -8.57 -3.91 -10.34
CA ILE A 148 -9.17 -4.22 -11.65
C ILE A 148 -10.69 -4.37 -11.57
N ASP A 149 -11.32 -3.90 -10.49
CA ASP A 149 -12.77 -3.94 -10.24
C ASP A 149 -13.38 -5.36 -10.23
N ARG A 150 -12.58 -6.38 -9.91
CA ARG A 150 -12.99 -7.79 -9.81
C ARG A 150 -13.20 -8.22 -8.35
N VAL A 151 -14.16 -7.57 -7.69
CA VAL A 151 -14.55 -7.83 -6.30
C VAL A 151 -15.01 -9.28 -6.09
N ASP A 152 -15.62 -9.89 -7.12
CA ASP A 152 -16.06 -11.28 -7.13
C ASP A 152 -14.90 -12.28 -6.95
N LEU A 153 -13.77 -12.03 -7.63
CA LEU A 153 -12.57 -12.86 -7.51
C LEU A 153 -11.81 -12.54 -6.21
N ALA A 154 -11.72 -11.27 -5.84
CA ALA A 154 -11.08 -10.85 -4.59
C ALA A 154 -11.71 -11.55 -3.38
N ARG A 155 -13.05 -11.68 -3.35
CA ARG A 155 -13.76 -12.40 -2.29
C ARG A 155 -13.48 -13.91 -2.28
N LYS A 156 -13.22 -14.53 -3.44
CA LYS A 156 -12.83 -15.96 -3.51
C LYS A 156 -11.45 -16.18 -2.92
N GLU A 157 -10.48 -15.33 -3.28
CA GLU A 157 -9.13 -15.41 -2.72
C GLU A 157 -9.12 -15.11 -1.22
N TRP A 158 -9.92 -14.14 -0.76
CA TRP A 158 -10.09 -13.88 0.67
C TRP A 158 -10.65 -15.10 1.43
N LYS A 159 -11.61 -15.85 0.87
CA LYS A 159 -12.09 -17.08 1.51
C LYS A 159 -10.99 -18.13 1.66
N LYS A 160 -10.07 -18.25 0.69
CA LYS A 160 -8.91 -19.14 0.83
C LYS A 160 -8.03 -18.70 1.99
N MET A 161 -7.79 -17.39 2.08
CA MET A 161 -7.03 -16.77 3.16
C MET A 161 -7.68 -17.02 4.54
N GLN A 162 -9.01 -16.92 4.63
CA GLN A 162 -9.79 -17.25 5.83
C GLN A 162 -9.64 -18.72 6.23
N HIS A 163 -9.58 -19.65 5.27
CA HIS A 163 -9.37 -21.07 5.55
C HIS A 163 -7.95 -21.39 6.05
N ILE A 164 -6.96 -20.59 5.69
CA ILE A 164 -5.57 -20.73 6.17
C ILE A 164 -5.48 -20.21 7.61
N GLU A 165 -5.79 -18.93 7.80
CA GLU A 165 -5.74 -18.29 9.11
C GLU A 165 -6.70 -17.10 9.19
N GLU A 166 -7.82 -17.28 9.90
CA GLU A 166 -8.89 -16.28 10.01
C GLU A 166 -8.47 -15.06 10.85
N ASP A 167 -7.80 -15.28 11.98
CA ASP A 167 -7.41 -14.22 12.92
C ASP A 167 -6.15 -13.45 12.50
N HIS A 168 -5.50 -13.85 11.40
CA HIS A 168 -4.30 -13.18 10.93
C HIS A 168 -4.60 -11.75 10.47
N ILE A 169 -3.73 -10.80 10.81
CA ILE A 169 -3.91 -9.37 10.55
C ILE A 169 -4.15 -9.10 9.06
N LEU A 170 -3.36 -9.73 8.18
CA LEU A 170 -3.55 -9.60 6.73
C LEU A 170 -4.93 -10.09 6.28
N THR A 171 -5.49 -11.15 6.89
CA THR A 171 -6.80 -11.71 6.51
C THR A 171 -7.90 -10.72 6.86
N GLN A 172 -7.79 -10.10 8.03
CA GLN A 172 -8.70 -9.06 8.49
C GLN A 172 -8.58 -7.77 7.67
N LEU A 173 -7.36 -7.29 7.40
CA LEU A 173 -7.14 -6.12 6.53
C LEU A 173 -7.65 -6.36 5.10
N SER A 174 -7.42 -7.55 4.55
CA SER A 174 -7.92 -7.92 3.23
C SER A 174 -9.46 -7.99 3.21
N LEU A 175 -10.09 -8.45 4.29
CA LEU A 175 -11.55 -8.39 4.45
C LEU A 175 -12.04 -6.94 4.45
N ALA A 176 -11.36 -6.04 5.19
CA ALA A 176 -11.73 -4.64 5.24
C ALA A 176 -11.67 -3.98 3.84
N TRP A 177 -10.67 -4.30 3.02
CA TRP A 177 -10.58 -3.83 1.64
C TRP A 177 -11.72 -4.36 0.75
N VAL A 178 -12.03 -5.65 0.84
CA VAL A 178 -13.14 -6.26 0.08
C VAL A 178 -14.47 -5.64 0.50
N ASN A 179 -14.70 -5.45 1.80
CA ASN A 179 -15.92 -4.85 2.34
C ASN A 179 -16.07 -3.37 1.95
N LEU A 180 -14.97 -2.61 1.96
CA LEU A 180 -14.94 -1.24 1.43
C LEU A 180 -15.35 -1.19 -0.05
N SER A 181 -14.87 -2.12 -0.88
CA SER A 181 -15.23 -2.18 -2.29
C SER A 181 -16.67 -2.65 -2.53
N MET A 182 -17.27 -3.43 -1.62
CA MET A 182 -18.66 -3.87 -1.73
C MET A 182 -19.67 -2.77 -1.38
N GLY A 183 -19.33 -1.88 -0.44
CA GLY A 183 -20.22 -0.81 0.00
C GLY A 183 -21.43 -1.29 0.82
N GLY A 184 -22.37 -0.37 1.08
CA GLY A 184 -23.59 -0.66 1.82
C GLY A 184 -23.35 -1.04 3.29
N GLU A 185 -24.06 -2.06 3.78
CA GLU A 185 -23.94 -2.54 5.18
C GLU A 185 -22.52 -3.04 5.51
N LYS A 186 -21.76 -3.48 4.49
CA LYS A 186 -20.38 -3.97 4.65
C LYS A 186 -19.39 -2.89 5.05
N LEU A 187 -19.72 -1.61 4.86
CA LEU A 187 -18.90 -0.49 5.31
C LEU A 187 -18.74 -0.46 6.83
N GLN A 188 -19.78 -0.87 7.56
CA GLN A 188 -19.72 -0.89 9.02
C GLN A 188 -18.82 -2.05 9.52
N GLU A 189 -18.85 -3.20 8.84
CA GLU A 189 -17.93 -4.31 9.11
C GLU A 189 -16.47 -3.90 8.86
N ALA A 190 -16.19 -3.24 7.72
CA ALA A 190 -14.85 -2.73 7.44
C ALA A 190 -14.36 -1.73 8.49
N TYR A 191 -15.25 -0.83 8.95
CA TYR A 191 -14.94 0.12 10.01
C TYR A 191 -14.55 -0.58 11.32
N TYR A 192 -15.31 -1.57 11.77
CA TYR A 192 -15.01 -2.28 13.01
C TYR A 192 -13.67 -3.01 12.96
N ILE A 193 -13.29 -3.57 11.80
CA ILE A 193 -11.97 -4.18 11.63
C ILE A 193 -10.87 -3.14 11.84
N TYR A 194 -10.95 -1.98 11.18
CA TYR A 194 -9.94 -0.94 11.38
C TYR A 194 -9.93 -0.40 12.81
N GLN A 195 -11.10 -0.25 13.45
CA GLN A 195 -11.18 0.16 14.85
C GLN A 195 -10.51 -0.85 15.78
N GLU A 196 -10.80 -2.14 15.62
CA GLU A 196 -10.17 -3.20 16.40
C GLU A 196 -8.64 -3.19 16.23
N MET A 197 -8.14 -2.94 15.01
CA MET A 197 -6.69 -2.81 14.76
C MET A 197 -6.10 -1.55 15.43
N CYS A 198 -6.81 -0.43 15.42
CA CYS A 198 -6.41 0.80 16.13
C CYS A 198 -6.47 0.66 17.65
N ASP A 199 -7.35 -0.18 18.19
CA ASP A 199 -7.49 -0.41 19.63
C ASP A 199 -6.44 -1.41 20.14
N LYS A 200 -6.13 -2.45 19.34
CA LYS A 200 -5.12 -3.47 19.67
C LYS A 200 -3.69 -2.98 19.43
N TYR A 201 -3.48 -2.17 18.40
CA TYR A 201 -2.17 -1.68 17.98
C TYR A 201 -2.11 -0.16 18.00
N ILE A 202 -0.97 0.43 17.62
CA ILE A 202 -0.87 1.89 17.53
C ILE A 202 -1.68 2.36 16.32
N SER A 203 -2.58 3.33 16.52
CA SER A 203 -3.30 3.97 15.41
C SER A 203 -2.32 4.69 14.49
N THR A 204 -2.05 4.10 13.34
CA THR A 204 -1.15 4.69 12.32
C THR A 204 -1.96 5.51 11.33
N PRO A 205 -1.32 6.43 10.58
CA PRO A 205 -2.00 7.12 9.48
C PRO A 205 -2.66 6.16 8.48
N LEU A 206 -2.10 4.96 8.27
CA LEU A 206 -2.69 3.94 7.39
C LEU A 206 -4.05 3.47 7.91
N LEU A 207 -4.13 3.09 9.19
CA LEU A 207 -5.37 2.58 9.79
C LEU A 207 -6.42 3.70 9.93
N LEU A 208 -5.99 4.90 10.35
CA LEU A 208 -6.86 6.07 10.48
C LEU A 208 -7.46 6.48 9.14
N ASN A 209 -6.68 6.46 8.05
CA ASN A 209 -7.21 6.71 6.71
C ASN A 209 -8.20 5.61 6.25
N GLY A 210 -7.96 4.35 6.64
CA GLY A 210 -8.91 3.25 6.42
C GLY A 210 -10.26 3.50 7.13
N GLN A 211 -10.22 3.91 8.40
CA GLN A 211 -11.42 4.29 9.16
C GLN A 211 -12.14 5.50 8.54
N ALA A 212 -11.38 6.55 8.19
CA ALA A 212 -11.93 7.74 7.55
C ALA A 212 -12.61 7.40 6.22
N ALA A 213 -12.01 6.52 5.40
CA ALA A 213 -12.62 6.06 4.15
C ALA A 213 -13.97 5.35 4.40
N CYS A 214 -14.07 4.51 5.45
CA CYS A 214 -15.34 3.90 5.84
C CYS A 214 -16.39 4.95 6.22
N TYR A 215 -16.03 5.93 7.05
CA TYR A 215 -16.95 7.00 7.48
C TYR A 215 -17.42 7.87 6.32
N MET A 216 -16.50 8.27 5.45
CA MET A 216 -16.81 9.09 4.27
C MET A 216 -17.74 8.35 3.31
N GLN A 217 -17.55 7.05 3.08
CA GLN A 217 -18.45 6.25 2.25
C GLN A 217 -19.83 6.03 2.89
N GLN A 218 -19.93 6.08 4.22
CA GLN A 218 -21.21 6.07 4.94
C GLN A 218 -21.89 7.45 4.99
N GLY A 219 -21.23 8.51 4.51
CA GLY A 219 -21.72 9.89 4.60
C GLY A 219 -21.58 10.53 5.98
N LYS A 220 -20.82 9.91 6.89
CA LYS A 220 -20.52 10.43 8.24
C LYS A 220 -19.28 11.32 8.21
N TYR A 221 -19.43 12.50 7.61
CA TYR A 221 -18.30 13.40 7.36
C TYR A 221 -17.73 14.02 8.64
N ASP A 222 -18.56 14.34 9.64
CA ASP A 222 -18.09 14.92 10.90
C ASP A 222 -17.18 13.95 11.68
N ASP A 223 -17.56 12.68 11.76
CA ASP A 223 -16.73 11.62 12.37
C ASP A 223 -15.41 11.46 11.60
N ALA A 224 -15.46 11.50 10.25
CA ALA A 224 -14.26 11.42 9.42
C ALA A 224 -13.29 12.60 9.65
N ASP A 225 -13.78 13.81 9.95
CA ASP A 225 -12.92 14.98 10.26
C ASP A 225 -12.07 14.70 11.49
N THR A 226 -12.66 14.14 12.56
CA THR A 226 -11.93 13.85 13.80
C THR A 226 -10.78 12.86 13.57
N VAL A 227 -11.03 11.79 12.82
CA VAL A 227 -10.04 10.74 12.53
C VAL A 227 -8.94 11.24 11.60
N LEU A 228 -9.29 12.05 10.59
CA LEU A 228 -8.30 12.63 9.68
C LEU A 228 -7.46 13.73 10.33
N GLN A 229 -8.00 14.49 11.29
CA GLN A 229 -7.20 15.42 12.10
C GLN A 229 -6.15 14.64 12.91
N GLU A 230 -6.53 13.53 13.57
CA GLU A 230 -5.57 12.69 14.28
C GLU A 230 -4.48 12.13 13.34
N ALA A 231 -4.86 11.70 12.13
CA ALA A 231 -3.89 11.23 11.13
C ALA A 231 -2.93 12.34 10.68
N LEU A 232 -3.43 13.58 10.55
CA LEU A 232 -2.64 14.74 10.16
C LEU A 232 -1.66 15.18 11.26
N ASP A 233 -2.07 15.09 12.52
CA ASP A 233 -1.20 15.36 13.67
C ASP A 233 -0.05 14.35 13.78
N LYS A 234 -0.29 13.09 13.38
CA LYS A 234 0.72 12.03 13.36
C LYS A 234 1.68 12.15 12.18
N ASP A 235 1.17 12.44 10.98
CA ASP A 235 1.98 12.70 9.79
C ASP A 235 1.32 13.75 8.90
N SER A 236 1.77 15.00 9.08
CA SER A 236 1.27 16.15 8.33
C SER A 236 1.47 16.06 6.81
N ASN A 237 2.38 15.20 6.34
CA ASN A 237 2.73 15.06 4.93
C ASN A 237 2.29 13.70 4.35
N ASN A 238 1.43 12.95 5.05
CA ASN A 238 0.87 11.72 4.51
C ASN A 238 -0.02 12.02 3.29
N PRO A 239 0.25 11.44 2.11
CA PRO A 239 -0.48 11.77 0.89
C PRO A 239 -1.95 11.34 0.96
N GLU A 240 -2.26 10.17 1.53
CA GLU A 240 -3.63 9.68 1.68
C GLU A 240 -4.46 10.59 2.60
N THR A 241 -3.90 11.04 3.72
CA THR A 241 -4.55 11.98 4.64
C THR A 241 -4.89 13.30 3.94
N LEU A 242 -3.94 13.88 3.19
CA LEU A 242 -4.16 15.13 2.46
C LEU A 242 -5.25 15.00 1.39
N ILE A 243 -5.31 13.86 0.69
CA ILE A 243 -6.35 13.56 -0.30
C ILE A 243 -7.72 13.45 0.37
N ASN A 244 -7.83 12.66 1.44
CA ASN A 244 -9.08 12.49 2.17
C ASN A 244 -9.57 13.81 2.77
N MET A 245 -8.65 14.62 3.33
CA MET A 245 -8.95 15.97 3.83
C MET A 245 -9.45 16.93 2.75
N THR A 246 -8.94 16.80 1.53
CA THR A 246 -9.40 17.61 0.38
C THR A 246 -10.87 17.31 0.06
N VAL A 247 -11.22 16.03 -0.05
CA VAL A 247 -12.59 15.57 -0.34
C VAL A 247 -13.53 15.91 0.83
N LEU A 248 -13.09 15.66 2.06
CA LEU A 248 -13.89 15.94 3.25
C LEU A 248 -14.21 17.44 3.39
N SER A 249 -13.24 18.31 3.14
CA SER A 249 -13.44 19.76 3.21
C SER A 249 -14.53 20.25 2.26
N GLN A 250 -14.65 19.62 1.08
CA GLN A 250 -15.71 19.93 0.12
C GLN A 250 -17.08 19.47 0.63
N HIS A 251 -17.18 18.27 1.21
CA HIS A 251 -18.45 17.76 1.77
C HIS A 251 -18.95 18.55 2.98
N LEU A 252 -18.04 19.04 3.82
CA LEU A 252 -18.36 19.89 4.97
C LEU A 252 -18.66 21.35 4.58
N GLY A 253 -18.58 21.71 3.30
CA GLY A 253 -18.80 23.09 2.84
C GLY A 253 -17.77 24.09 3.37
N LYS A 254 -16.56 23.62 3.71
CA LYS A 254 -15.45 24.50 4.11
C LYS A 254 -15.05 25.37 2.91
N ALA A 255 -14.42 26.51 3.19
CA ALA A 255 -14.00 27.46 2.16
C ALA A 255 -13.04 26.78 1.13
N PRO A 256 -13.16 27.07 -0.17
CA PRO A 256 -12.40 26.37 -1.22
C PRO A 256 -10.88 26.51 -1.07
N GLU A 257 -10.42 27.57 -0.40
CA GLU A 257 -9.02 27.81 -0.05
C GLU A 257 -8.45 26.68 0.83
N VAL A 258 -9.26 26.06 1.68
CA VAL A 258 -8.85 24.96 2.56
C VAL A 258 -8.50 23.72 1.73
N SER A 259 -9.38 23.30 0.82
CA SER A 259 -9.11 22.20 -0.11
C SER A 259 -7.90 22.50 -1.00
N ASN A 260 -7.78 23.75 -1.51
CA ASN A 260 -6.64 24.16 -2.32
C ASN A 260 -5.31 24.13 -1.56
N ARG A 261 -5.31 24.41 -0.25
CA ARG A 261 -4.12 24.30 0.59
C ARG A 261 -3.62 22.86 0.67
N TYR A 262 -4.51 21.90 0.90
CA TYR A 262 -4.14 20.48 0.95
C TYR A 262 -3.64 19.96 -0.40
N ILE A 263 -4.28 20.34 -1.51
CA ILE A 263 -3.80 20.00 -2.86
C ILE A 263 -2.40 20.60 -3.12
N SER A 264 -2.17 21.85 -2.70
CA SER A 264 -0.86 22.51 -2.85
C SER A 264 0.21 21.81 -2.04
N GLN A 265 -0.07 21.50 -0.77
CA GLN A 265 0.83 20.74 0.09
C GLN A 265 1.16 19.35 -0.48
N LEU A 266 0.18 18.68 -1.10
CA LEU A 266 0.38 17.39 -1.75
C LEU A 266 1.27 17.52 -3.02
N LYS A 267 1.12 18.60 -3.79
CA LYS A 267 1.97 18.88 -4.96
C LYS A 267 3.44 19.13 -4.56
N ASP A 268 3.66 19.81 -3.44
CA ASP A 268 5.00 20.13 -2.94
C ASP A 268 5.68 18.90 -2.34
N SER A 269 4.96 18.12 -1.53
CA SER A 269 5.52 16.95 -0.86
C SER A 269 5.63 15.71 -1.76
N HIS A 270 4.67 15.49 -2.67
CA HIS A 270 4.54 14.24 -3.43
C HIS A 270 4.17 14.45 -4.91
N ARG A 271 4.97 15.22 -5.64
CA ARG A 271 4.72 15.53 -7.07
C ARG A 271 4.51 14.31 -7.98
N LYS A 272 5.17 13.19 -7.69
CA LYS A 272 5.05 11.94 -8.47
C LYS A 272 3.84 11.08 -8.07
N HIS A 273 3.07 11.48 -7.06
CA HIS A 273 1.93 10.69 -6.59
C HIS A 273 0.86 10.54 -7.70
N PRO A 274 0.25 9.35 -7.89
CA PRO A 274 -0.72 9.11 -8.95
C PRO A 274 -1.88 10.11 -8.98
N PHE A 275 -2.40 10.50 -7.81
CA PHE A 275 -3.46 11.51 -7.70
C PHE A 275 -3.02 12.88 -8.24
N VAL A 276 -1.78 13.31 -7.96
CA VAL A 276 -1.28 14.61 -8.44
C VAL A 276 -1.10 14.59 -9.95
N GLN A 277 -0.57 13.49 -10.49
CA GLN A 277 -0.41 13.32 -11.93
C GLN A 277 -1.77 13.31 -12.64
N ASP A 278 -2.75 12.58 -12.12
CA ASP A 278 -4.10 12.54 -12.68
C ASP A 278 -4.78 13.92 -12.61
N TYR A 279 -4.64 14.60 -11.47
CA TYR A 279 -5.14 15.96 -11.30
C TYR A 279 -4.54 16.93 -12.34
N LEU A 280 -3.22 16.91 -12.54
CA LEU A 280 -2.55 17.73 -13.55
C LEU A 280 -2.98 17.36 -14.98
N ASN A 281 -3.15 16.07 -15.26
CA ASN A 281 -3.63 15.60 -16.56
C ASN A 281 -5.06 16.10 -16.83
N LYS A 282 -5.94 16.05 -15.83
CA LYS A 282 -7.31 16.57 -15.92
C LYS A 282 -7.35 18.09 -16.09
N GLN A 283 -6.45 18.84 -15.45
CA GLN A 283 -6.29 20.27 -15.70
C GLN A 283 -5.91 20.54 -17.17
N ASN A 284 -4.90 19.85 -17.68
CA ASN A 284 -4.48 19.99 -19.08
C ASN A 284 -5.57 19.58 -20.07
N GLU A 285 -6.35 18.53 -19.76
CA GLU A 285 -7.48 18.08 -20.57
C GLU A 285 -8.58 19.14 -20.61
N PHE A 286 -8.92 19.73 -19.46
CA PHE A 286 -9.88 20.82 -19.37
C PHE A 286 -9.43 22.03 -20.20
N ASP A 287 -8.18 22.46 -20.07
CA ASP A 287 -7.63 23.59 -20.83
C ASP A 287 -7.69 23.34 -22.35
N ARG A 288 -7.39 22.11 -22.80
CA ARG A 288 -7.53 21.71 -24.21
C ARG A 288 -8.97 21.80 -24.69
N ILE A 289 -9.93 21.36 -23.89
CA ILE A 289 -11.36 21.45 -24.22
C ILE A 289 -11.78 22.91 -24.31
N VAL A 290 -11.36 23.75 -23.36
CA VAL A 290 -11.64 25.19 -23.40
C VAL A 290 -11.07 25.84 -24.66
N MET A 291 -9.87 25.47 -25.10
CA MET A 291 -9.31 25.96 -26.37
C MET A 291 -10.10 25.49 -27.59
N ASN A 292 -10.57 24.24 -27.60
CA ASN A 292 -11.34 23.67 -28.72
C ASN A 292 -12.74 24.29 -28.87
N TYR A 293 -13.37 24.65 -27.75
CA TYR A 293 -14.71 25.23 -27.71
C TYR A 293 -14.70 26.74 -27.44
N GLY A 294 -13.51 27.33 -27.32
CA GLY A 294 -13.32 28.75 -27.10
C GLY A 294 -13.65 29.55 -28.36
N PRO A 295 -14.07 30.82 -28.23
CA PRO A 295 -14.38 31.67 -29.36
C PRO A 295 -13.17 31.78 -30.30
N SER A 296 -13.34 31.36 -31.56
CA SER A 296 -12.26 31.34 -32.56
C SER A 296 -11.86 32.74 -33.05
N VAL A 297 -12.55 33.79 -32.59
CA VAL A 297 -12.30 35.19 -32.93
C VAL A 297 -12.23 35.97 -31.61
N THR A 298 -11.02 36.39 -31.25
CA THR A 298 -10.85 37.54 -30.35
C THR A 298 -11.37 38.76 -31.10
N ALA A 299 -12.40 39.40 -30.54
CA ALA A 299 -12.95 40.66 -31.06
C ALA A 299 -11.92 41.79 -30.96
#